data_AF-A0A2I6QJI0-F1
#
_entry.id   AF-A0A2I6QJI0-F1
#
_cell.length_a   1.000
_cell.length_b   1.000
_cell.length_c   1.000
_cell.angle_alpha   90.00
_cell.angle_beta   90.00
_cell.angle_gamma   90.00
#
_symmetry.space_group_name_H-M   'P 1'
#
loop_
_entity.id
_entity.type
_entity.pdbx_description
1 polymer ?
#
loop_
_entity_poly.entity_id
_entity_poly.type
_entity_poly.pdbx_seq_one_letter_code
_entity_poly.pdbx_strand_id
1 'polypeptide(L)'
;MSQPPLSIHIKELENQLGTQLFIRHSRSVVLTHAGKILMEESRRLLVNANNVLARIEQIGRGEAGRIELGVVGTAICSGFG
;
A
#
# COMPACT_ATOMS: atom_id res chain seq x y z
N MET A 1 -13.12 4.26 -22.83
CA MET A 1 -12.71 5.39 -21.96
C MET A 1 -11.21 5.56 -22.09
N SER A 2 -10.76 6.59 -22.81
CA SER A 2 -9.34 6.87 -23.02
C SER A 2 -8.76 7.46 -21.74
N GLN A 3 -7.91 6.69 -21.04
CA GLN A 3 -7.09 7.24 -19.96
C GLN A 3 -6.29 8.42 -20.53
N PRO A 4 -6.24 9.58 -19.85
CA PRO A 4 -5.40 10.67 -20.30
C PRO A 4 -3.97 10.14 -20.45
N PRO A 5 -3.26 10.48 -21.54
CA PRO A 5 -1.89 10.03 -21.73
C PRO A 5 -1.10 10.40 -20.48
N LEU A 6 -0.32 9.45 -19.93
CA LEU A 6 0.47 9.61 -18.69
C LEU A 6 1.25 10.93 -18.62
N SER A 7 1.68 11.42 -19.79
CA SER A 7 2.31 12.73 -19.94
C SER A 7 1.49 13.93 -19.44
N ILE A 8 0.17 13.90 -19.52
CA ILE A 8 -0.73 14.97 -19.04
C ILE A 8 -0.77 14.94 -17.51
N HIS A 9 -0.98 13.76 -16.92
CA HIS A 9 -0.98 13.62 -15.46
C HIS A 9 0.36 14.00 -14.83
N ILE A 10 1.47 13.65 -15.47
CA ILE A 10 2.80 14.08 -15.02
C ILE A 10 2.92 15.61 -15.05
N LYS A 11 2.50 16.26 -16.15
CA LYS A 11 2.55 17.73 -16.24
C LYS A 11 1.68 18.42 -15.20
N GLU A 12 0.50 17.88 -14.93
CA GLU A 12 -0.39 18.40 -13.91
C GLU A 12 0.24 18.30 -12.52
N LEU A 13 0.88 17.17 -12.21
CA LEU A 13 1.63 16.98 -10.98
C LEU A 13 2.81 17.95 -10.88
N GLU A 14 3.60 18.10 -11.95
CA GLU A 14 4.71 19.07 -12.00
C GLU A 14 4.23 20.50 -11.75
N ASN A 15 3.07 20.87 -12.30
CA ASN A 15 2.45 22.18 -12.08
C ASN A 15 1.99 22.36 -10.63
N GLN A 16 1.35 21.36 -10.03
CA GLN A 16 0.92 21.41 -8.62
C GLN A 16 2.10 21.53 -7.67
N LEU A 17 3.21 20.87 -7.98
CA LEU A 17 4.45 20.92 -7.19
C LEU A 17 5.34 22.13 -7.51
N GLY A 18 5.01 22.90 -8.56
CA GLY A 18 5.85 23.97 -9.09
C GLY A 18 7.27 23.51 -9.47
N THR A 19 7.46 22.21 -9.72
CA THR A 19 8.77 21.58 -9.85
C THR A 19 8.76 20.58 -11.00
N GLN A 20 9.76 20.67 -11.88
CA GLN A 20 9.92 19.70 -12.97
C GLN A 20 10.48 18.38 -12.43
N LEU A 21 9.82 17.28 -12.75
CA LEU A 21 10.16 15.92 -12.35
C LEU A 21 10.86 15.16 -13.49
N PHE A 22 10.56 15.51 -14.75
CA PHE A 22 11.13 14.87 -15.93
C PHE A 22 11.71 15.87 -16.92
N ILE A 23 12.87 15.52 -17.48
CA ILE A 23 13.49 16.18 -18.63
C ILE A 23 13.24 15.31 -19.86
N ARG A 24 12.68 15.92 -20.92
CA ARG A 24 12.39 15.23 -22.18
C ARG A 24 13.43 15.62 -23.23
N HIS A 25 14.16 14.65 -23.75
CA HIS A 25 14.98 14.77 -24.96
C HIS A 25 14.25 14.11 -26.14
N SER A 26 14.68 14.42 -27.36
CA SER A 26 14.06 13.94 -28.62
C SER A 26 13.91 12.42 -28.73
N ARG A 27 14.67 11.65 -27.92
CA ARG A 27 14.66 10.18 -27.90
C ARG A 27 14.61 9.57 -26.50
N SER A 28 14.60 10.37 -25.43
CA SER A 28 14.65 9.84 -24.06
C SER A 28 13.95 10.74 -23.06
N VAL A 29 13.54 10.15 -21.95
CA VAL A 29 12.97 10.86 -20.80
C VAL A 29 13.81 10.49 -19.58
N VAL A 30 14.24 11.48 -18.83
CA VAL A 30 15.13 11.31 -17.67
C VAL A 30 14.52 12.02 -16.47
N LEU A 31 14.65 11.43 -15.28
CA LEU A 31 14.23 12.08 -14.03
C LEU A 31 15.16 13.25 -13.67
N THR A 32 14.58 14.36 -13.22
CA THR A 32 15.32 15.41 -12.53
C THR A 32 15.78 14.93 -11.15
N HIS A 33 16.58 15.73 -10.44
CA HIS A 33 16.91 15.44 -9.04
C HIS A 33 15.63 15.34 -8.17
N ALA A 34 14.70 16.29 -8.34
CA ALA A 34 13.41 16.25 -7.67
C ALA A 34 12.58 15.02 -8.04
N GLY A 35 12.59 14.63 -9.33
CA GLY A 35 11.93 13.41 -9.80
C GLY A 35 12.46 12.13 -9.15
N LYS A 36 13.78 12.05 -8.93
CA LYS A 36 14.40 10.91 -8.22
C LYS A 36 13.96 10.84 -6.76
N ILE A 37 13.99 11.97 -6.04
CA ILE A 37 13.54 12.04 -4.65
C ILE A 37 12.07 11.65 -4.55
N LEU A 38 11.22 12.23 -5.39
CA LEU A 38 9.79 11.92 -5.40
C LEU A 38 9.54 10.44 -5.67
N MET A 39 10.28 9.82 -6.60
CA MET A 39 10.16 8.40 -6.90
C MET A 39 10.45 7.53 -5.66
N GLU A 40 11.52 7.81 -4.92
CA GLU A 40 11.86 7.06 -3.71
C GLU A 40 10.80 7.22 -2.62
N GLU A 41 10.38 8.45 -2.35
CA GLU A 41 9.37 8.74 -1.33
C GLU A 41 8.00 8.17 -1.70
N SER A 42 7.58 8.30 -2.96
CA SER A 42 6.32 7.75 -3.45
C SER A 42 6.29 6.23 -3.30
N ARG A 43 7.41 5.56 -3.57
CA ARG A 43 7.51 4.10 -3.40
C ARG A 43 7.32 3.70 -1.94
N ARG A 44 7.95 4.41 -1.00
CA ARG A 44 7.80 4.16 0.43
C ARG A 44 6.36 4.39 0.89
N LEU A 45 5.75 5.48 0.46
CA LEU A 45 4.36 5.82 0.78
C LEU A 45 3.37 4.76 0.27
N LEU A 46 3.53 4.30 -0.97
CA LEU A 46 2.68 3.26 -1.54
C LEU A 46 2.82 1.92 -0.81
N VAL A 47 4.05 1.54 -0.45
CA VAL A 47 4.29 0.34 0.36
C VAL A 47 3.59 0.45 1.71
N ASN A 48 3.73 1.59 2.39
CA ASN A 48 3.08 1.82 3.67
C ASN A 48 1.56 1.81 3.57
N ALA A 49 0.99 2.46 2.54
CA ALA A 49 -0.44 2.45 2.29
C ALA A 49 -0.97 1.03 2.08
N ASN A 50 -0.29 0.22 1.26
CA ASN A 50 -0.64 -1.18 1.04
C ASN A 50 -0.58 -2.00 2.34
N ASN A 51 0.44 -1.80 3.17
CA ASN A 51 0.57 -2.48 4.46
C ASN A 51 -0.58 -2.11 5.42
N VAL A 52 -0.98 -0.85 5.44
CA VAL A 52 -2.11 -0.38 6.25
C VAL A 52 -3.41 -1.00 5.77
N LEU A 53 -3.67 -1.00 4.46
CA LEU A 53 -4.85 -1.62 3.87
C LEU A 53 -4.91 -3.11 4.20
N ALA A 54 -3.81 -3.84 3.99
CA ALA A 54 -3.73 -5.27 4.30
C ALA A 54 -4.02 -5.54 5.79
N ARG A 55 -3.49 -4.72 6.70
CA ARG A 55 -3.77 -4.84 8.14
C ARG A 55 -5.25 -4.61 8.47
N ILE A 56 -5.87 -3.60 7.85
CA ILE A 56 -7.29 -3.30 8.06
C ILE A 56 -8.15 -4.46 7.54
N GLU A 57 -7.83 -5.02 6.38
CA GLU A 57 -8.53 -6.18 5.85
C GLU A 57 -8.38 -7.42 6.75
N GLN A 58 -7.19 -7.67 7.31
CA GLN A 58 -6.98 -8.74 8.29
C GLN A 58 -7.83 -8.55 9.55
N ILE A 59 -7.95 -7.31 10.03
CA ILE A 59 -8.86 -6.99 11.15
C ILE A 59 -10.30 -7.25 10.75
N GLY A 60 -10.73 -6.80 9.57
CA GLY A 60 -12.09 -7.00 9.06
C GLY A 60 -12.45 -8.48 8.85
N ARG A 61 -11.48 -9.32 8.47
CA ARG A 61 -11.65 -10.78 8.36
C ARG A 61 -11.59 -11.53 9.69
N GLY A 62 -11.33 -10.83 10.81
CA GLY A 62 -11.20 -11.45 12.13
C GLY A 62 -9.87 -12.18 12.36
N GLU A 63 -8.92 -12.11 11.41
CA GLU A 63 -7.59 -12.74 11.49
C GLU A 63 -6.65 -12.02 12.48
N ALA A 64 -6.98 -10.77 12.83
CA ALA A 64 -6.27 -10.00 13.86
C ALA A 64 -7.09 -9.85 15.17
N GLY A 65 -8.19 -10.59 15.30
CA GLY A 65 -9.03 -10.63 16.50
C GLY A 65 -8.60 -11.74 17.46
N ARG A 66 -8.57 -11.44 18.76
CA ARG A 66 -8.32 -12.38 19.86
C ARG A 66 -9.13 -13.68 19.66
N ILE A 67 -8.47 -14.80 19.46
CA ILE A 67 -9.10 -16.13 19.50
C ILE A 67 -9.34 -16.45 20.98
N GLU A 68 -10.58 -16.34 21.45
CA GLU A 68 -10.97 -16.88 22.76
C GLU A 68 -11.35 -18.36 22.60
N LEU A 69 -10.41 -19.25 22.91
CA LEU A 69 -10.67 -20.68 23.07
C LEU A 69 -11.30 -20.91 24.46
N GLY A 70 -12.62 -21.07 24.49
CA GLY A 70 -13.30 -21.66 25.65
C GLY A 70 -13.12 -23.17 25.64
N VAL A 71 -12.29 -23.72 26.52
CA VAL A 71 -12.25 -25.17 26.75
C VAL A 71 -13.43 -25.55 27.65
N VAL A 72 -14.39 -26.31 27.14
CA VAL A 72 -15.36 -26.99 27.99
C VAL A 72 -14.69 -28.27 28.48
N GLY A 73 -14.14 -28.22 29.69
CA GLY A 73 -13.61 -29.39 30.38
C GLY A 73 -14.73 -30.28 30.90
N THR A 74 -15.34 -31.10 30.05
CA THR A 74 -16.15 -32.25 30.49
C THR A 74 -15.77 -33.49 29.71
N ALA A 75 -14.57 -33.99 29.98
CA ALA A 75 -14.24 -35.39 29.79
C ALA A 75 -13.25 -35.82 30.87
N ILE A 76 -13.66 -35.77 32.15
CA ILE A 76 -13.01 -36.56 33.19
C ILE A 76 -14.05 -37.25 34.07
N CYS A 77 -13.82 -38.54 34.25
CA CYS A 77 -14.33 -39.43 35.31
C CYS A 77 -15.79 -39.86 35.29
N SER A 78 -16.01 -41.09 34.81
CA SER A 78 -16.55 -42.16 35.67
C SER A 78 -16.39 -43.52 34.98
N GLY A 79 -15.23 -44.15 35.21
CA GLY A 79 -14.95 -45.53 34.86
C GLY A 79 -14.16 -46.17 35.98
N PHE A 80 -14.83 -46.46 37.10
CA PHE A 80 -14.44 -47.48 38.08
C PHE A 80 -15.72 -47.93 38.80
N GLY A 81 -16.03 -49.21 38.63
CA GLY A 81 -17.18 -49.94 39.17
C GLY A 81 -17.18 -51.31 38.54
#